data_AF-A0A9Q7B9L8-F1
#
_entry.id   AF-A0A9Q7B9L8-F1
#
_cell.length_a   1.000
_cell.length_b   1.000
_cell.length_c   1.000
_cell.angle_alpha   90.00
_cell.angle_beta   90.00
_cell.angle_gamma   90.00
#
_symmetry.space_group_name_H-M   'P 1'
#
loop_
_entity.id
_entity.type
_entity.pdbx_description
1 polymer ?
#
loop_
_entity_poly.entity_id
_entity_poly.type
_entity_poly.pdbx_seq_one_letter_code
_entity_poly.pdbx_strand_id
1 'polypeptide(L)'
;MGGHTASMLLGAQLTDEHDGKAINVADPRISAGVLLAAPGNGGADLSAAAAERYPFFTTFRFDHMTTPALVIAGDRDVSPHLTVRGPDWHADPYAFSPGPKSLLTLFGGEHGLGGIAGYDAAETTDEDPARVALVQRMSWAYLRTALYPEDDAWPTACAALADSAEPLGRVESKQSDLKTTNGKDQAL
;
A
#
# COMPACT_ATOMS: atom_id res chain seq x y z
N MET A 1 2.87 -11.56 3.96
CA MET A 1 4.00 -10.93 4.71
C MET A 1 4.91 -10.03 3.86
N GLY A 2 5.09 -10.23 2.56
CA GLY A 2 5.93 -9.35 1.73
C GLY A 2 5.54 -7.86 1.79
N GLY A 3 4.24 -7.56 1.76
CA GLY A 3 3.71 -6.20 1.93
C GLY A 3 4.13 -5.54 3.24
N HIS A 4 4.08 -6.26 4.36
CA HIS A 4 4.54 -5.75 5.66
C HIS A 4 6.03 -5.36 5.64
N THR A 5 6.90 -6.24 5.14
CA THR A 5 8.33 -5.96 5.04
C THR A 5 8.62 -4.76 4.13
N ALA A 6 7.96 -4.69 2.96
CA ALA A 6 8.08 -3.57 2.06
C ALA A 6 7.61 -2.25 2.72
N SER A 7 6.48 -2.27 3.43
CA SER A 7 5.98 -1.12 4.20
C SER A 7 6.99 -0.64 5.24
N MET A 8 7.67 -1.54 5.97
CA MET A 8 8.70 -1.16 6.93
C MET A 8 9.91 -0.48 6.27
N LEU A 9 10.38 -1.01 5.13
CA LEU A 9 11.46 -0.40 4.35
C LEU A 9 11.07 0.98 3.79
N LEU A 10 9.78 1.23 3.59
CA LEU A 10 9.22 2.52 3.17
C LEU A 10 8.92 3.47 4.35
N GLY A 11 9.13 3.04 5.59
CA GLY A 11 9.00 3.86 6.81
C GLY A 11 7.80 3.58 7.70
N ALA A 12 7.03 2.52 7.44
CA ALA A 12 6.13 1.98 8.47
C ALA A 12 6.95 1.45 9.66
N GLN A 13 6.36 1.48 10.85
CA GLN A 13 7.07 1.13 12.09
C GLN A 13 6.25 0.17 12.92
N LEU A 14 6.93 -0.52 13.83
CA LEU A 14 6.35 -1.26 14.94
C LEU A 14 7.16 -0.96 16.21
N THR A 15 6.66 -1.37 17.36
CA THR A 15 7.36 -1.21 18.65
C THR A 15 8.08 -2.51 19.02
N ASP A 16 9.35 -2.39 19.40
CA ASP A 16 10.15 -3.49 19.94
C ASP A 16 9.59 -3.93 21.30
N GLU A 17 9.29 -5.22 21.44
CA GLU A 17 8.71 -5.80 22.66
C GLU A 17 9.69 -5.82 23.84
N HIS A 18 11.00 -5.73 23.59
CA HIS A 18 12.03 -5.79 24.63
C HIS A 18 12.28 -4.44 25.30
N ASP A 19 12.29 -3.34 24.54
CA ASP A 19 12.65 -2.02 25.06
C ASP A 19 11.60 -0.93 24.82
N GLY A 20 10.49 -1.25 24.14
CA GLY A 20 9.38 -0.35 23.89
C GLY A 20 9.68 0.76 22.86
N LYS A 21 10.81 0.71 22.15
CA LYS A 21 11.16 1.72 21.15
C LYS A 21 10.56 1.39 19.79
N ALA A 22 10.35 2.42 18.98
CA ALA A 22 9.96 2.23 17.60
C ALA A 22 11.12 1.62 16.79
N ILE A 23 10.83 0.53 16.07
CA ILE A 23 11.73 -0.06 15.08
C ILE A 23 11.55 0.72 13.77
N ASN A 24 12.61 1.42 13.39
CA ASN A 24 12.71 2.11 12.11
C ASN A 24 13.80 1.44 11.25
N VAL A 25 13.37 0.75 10.20
CA VAL A 25 14.24 0.12 9.20
C VAL A 25 14.04 0.73 7.80
N ALA A 26 13.55 1.97 7.74
CA ALA A 26 13.40 2.69 6.49
C ALA A 26 14.75 2.76 5.75
N ASP A 27 14.75 2.40 4.46
CA ASP A 27 15.96 2.46 3.65
C ASP A 27 15.94 3.73 2.79
N PRO A 28 16.84 4.71 3.04
CA PRO A 28 16.85 5.98 2.32
C PRO A 28 17.20 5.84 0.82
N ARG A 29 17.65 4.67 0.37
CA ARG A 29 17.91 4.39 -1.06
C ARG A 29 16.64 4.09 -1.84
N ILE A 30 15.53 3.77 -1.17
CA ILE A 30 14.25 3.48 -1.82
C ILE A 30 13.52 4.81 -2.06
N SER A 31 13.37 5.19 -3.32
CA SER A 31 12.72 6.45 -3.73
C SER A 31 11.22 6.33 -3.94
N ALA A 32 10.72 5.13 -4.24
CA ALA A 32 9.29 4.84 -4.42
C ALA A 32 9.00 3.35 -4.19
N GLY A 33 7.77 3.02 -3.80
CA GLY A 33 7.33 1.64 -3.57
C GLY A 33 5.97 1.29 -4.20
N VAL A 34 5.72 -0.02 -4.34
CA VAL A 34 4.41 -0.58 -4.68
C VAL A 34 4.05 -1.61 -3.62
N LEU A 35 2.86 -1.48 -3.03
CA LEU A 35 2.32 -2.36 -2.01
C LEU A 35 1.10 -3.10 -2.56
N LEU A 36 1.22 -4.41 -2.72
CA LEU A 36 0.16 -5.29 -3.25
C LEU A 36 -0.53 -5.99 -2.07
N ALA A 37 -1.83 -5.72 -1.87
CA ALA A 37 -2.64 -6.31 -0.80
C ALA A 37 -1.92 -6.30 0.57
N ALA A 38 -1.18 -5.21 0.84
CA ALA A 38 -0.38 -5.11 2.06
C ALA A 38 -1.31 -5.06 3.28
N PRO A 39 -0.92 -5.69 4.39
CA PRO A 39 -1.73 -5.64 5.59
C PRO A 39 -1.75 -4.20 6.15
N GLY A 40 -2.85 -3.83 6.82
CA GLY A 40 -3.07 -2.51 7.38
C GLY A 40 -2.51 -2.34 8.80
N ASN A 41 -3.05 -1.36 9.54
CA ASN A 41 -2.61 -1.08 10.91
C ASN A 41 -2.82 -2.27 11.85
N GLY A 42 -1.98 -2.34 12.87
CA GLY A 42 -2.10 -3.28 13.97
C GLY A 42 -3.16 -2.88 15.01
N GLY A 43 -3.00 -3.41 16.22
CA GLY A 43 -3.76 -3.00 17.40
C GLY A 43 -5.20 -3.48 17.37
N ALA A 44 -6.14 -2.55 17.58
CA ALA A 44 -7.57 -2.84 17.64
C ALA A 44 -8.15 -3.33 16.30
N ASP A 45 -7.41 -3.13 15.20
CA ASP A 45 -7.82 -3.54 13.87
C ASP A 45 -7.53 -5.02 13.59
N LEU A 46 -6.76 -5.69 14.46
CA LEU A 46 -6.43 -7.11 14.31
C LEU A 46 -7.52 -8.03 14.88
N SER A 47 -7.67 -9.20 14.27
CA SER A 47 -8.41 -10.30 14.87
C SER A 47 -7.70 -10.79 16.15
N ALA A 48 -8.46 -11.36 17.09
CA ALA A 48 -7.87 -11.93 18.30
C ALA A 48 -6.82 -13.00 17.99
N ALA A 49 -7.08 -13.85 16.99
CA ALA A 49 -6.15 -14.89 16.55
C ALA A 49 -4.87 -14.30 15.94
N ALA A 50 -4.97 -13.21 15.19
CA ALA A 50 -3.79 -12.54 14.62
C ALA A 50 -2.96 -11.85 15.71
N ALA A 51 -3.61 -11.17 16.66
CA ALA A 51 -2.92 -10.53 17.78
C ALA A 51 -2.19 -11.55 18.67
N GLU A 52 -2.77 -12.74 18.88
CA GLU A 52 -2.14 -13.83 19.63
C GLU A 52 -0.96 -14.45 18.86
N ARG A 53 -1.14 -14.72 17.56
CA ARG A 53 -0.15 -15.44 16.75
C ARG A 53 1.00 -14.56 16.25
N TYR A 54 0.75 -13.27 16.08
CA TYR A 54 1.69 -12.29 15.53
C TYR A 54 1.76 -11.05 16.44
N PRO A 55 2.23 -11.17 17.69
CA PRO A 55 2.22 -10.08 18.66
C PRO A 55 3.02 -8.85 18.19
N PHE A 56 4.11 -9.06 17.44
CA PHE A 56 4.89 -7.98 16.82
C PHE A 56 4.05 -7.05 15.92
N PHE A 57 2.96 -7.56 15.36
CA PHE A 57 2.12 -6.86 14.42
C PHE A 57 1.11 -5.95 15.12
N THR A 58 0.92 -6.10 16.44
CA THR A 58 -0.05 -5.31 17.23
C THR A 58 0.29 -3.83 17.33
N THR A 59 1.53 -3.43 17.07
CA THR A 59 1.99 -2.04 17.13
C THR A 59 2.35 -1.48 15.75
N PHE A 60 2.06 -2.24 14.69
CA PHE A 60 2.37 -1.84 13.32
C PHE A 60 1.55 -0.63 12.88
N ARG A 61 2.23 0.40 12.37
CA ARG A 61 1.64 1.70 12.05
C ARG A 61 2.34 2.41 10.88
N PHE A 62 1.59 3.27 10.20
CA PHE A 62 2.02 3.96 8.98
C PHE A 62 2.30 5.46 9.15
N ASP A 63 2.10 6.03 10.33
CA ASP A 63 2.22 7.46 10.65
C ASP A 63 3.62 8.06 10.40
N HIS A 64 4.64 7.22 10.21
CA HIS A 64 6.00 7.62 9.85
C HIS A 64 6.42 7.29 8.41
N MET A 65 5.54 6.67 7.61
CA MET A 65 5.85 6.21 6.25
C MET A 65 5.78 7.38 5.24
N THR A 66 6.91 8.06 5.04
CA THR A 66 7.01 9.22 4.15
C THR A 66 7.36 8.87 2.70
N THR A 67 7.99 7.71 2.44
CA THR A 67 8.39 7.32 1.08
C THR A 67 7.17 7.22 0.16
N PRO A 68 7.20 7.81 -1.05
CA PRO A 68 6.13 7.68 -2.04
C PRO A 68 5.78 6.21 -2.31
N ALA A 69 4.49 5.89 -2.34
CA ALA A 69 4.05 4.54 -2.72
C ALA A 69 2.71 4.50 -3.44
N LEU A 70 2.58 3.52 -4.34
CA LEU A 70 1.29 3.03 -4.85
C LEU A 70 0.82 1.89 -3.95
N VAL A 71 -0.38 2.02 -3.41
CA VAL A 71 -1.08 0.99 -2.65
C VAL A 71 -2.11 0.36 -3.58
N ILE A 72 -2.15 -0.96 -3.68
CA ILE A 72 -3.10 -1.70 -4.50
C ILE A 72 -3.90 -2.63 -3.58
N ALA A 73 -5.21 -2.42 -3.53
CA ALA A 73 -6.12 -3.17 -2.68
C ALA A 73 -7.34 -3.65 -3.47
N GLY A 74 -7.80 -4.85 -3.19
CA GLY A 74 -9.08 -5.36 -3.68
C GLY A 74 -10.22 -4.95 -2.76
N ASP A 75 -11.34 -4.48 -3.31
CA ASP A 75 -12.50 -4.06 -2.50
C ASP A 75 -13.30 -5.22 -1.86
N ARG A 76 -12.87 -6.47 -2.11
CA ARG A 76 -13.39 -7.69 -1.48
C ARG A 76 -12.34 -8.45 -0.66
N ASP A 77 -11.14 -7.90 -0.45
CA ASP A 77 -10.10 -8.51 0.38
C ASP A 77 -10.42 -8.39 1.89
N VAL A 78 -11.38 -9.17 2.38
CA VAL A 78 -11.88 -9.05 3.77
C VAL A 78 -10.92 -9.57 4.86
N SER A 79 -9.94 -10.42 4.49
CA SER A 79 -8.89 -10.98 5.37
C SER A 79 -9.28 -11.23 6.85
N PRO A 80 -10.36 -11.99 7.18
CA PRO A 80 -10.88 -12.13 8.54
C PRO A 80 -9.94 -12.90 9.49
N HIS A 81 -8.99 -13.63 8.94
CA HIS A 81 -7.95 -14.30 9.70
C HIS A 81 -6.92 -13.31 10.26
N LEU A 82 -6.86 -12.08 9.74
CA LEU A 82 -5.94 -11.01 10.16
C LEU A 82 -6.63 -9.83 10.83
N THR A 83 -7.76 -9.37 10.29
CA THR A 83 -8.39 -8.11 10.70
C THR A 83 -9.89 -8.25 10.99
N VAL A 84 -10.42 -7.33 11.80
CA VAL A 84 -11.86 -7.15 12.05
C VAL A 84 -12.50 -6.07 11.16
N ARG A 85 -11.71 -5.30 10.40
CA ARG A 85 -12.19 -4.15 9.62
C ARG A 85 -12.76 -4.50 8.25
N GLY A 86 -12.32 -5.63 7.68
CA GLY A 86 -12.67 -6.00 6.31
C GLY A 86 -11.73 -5.34 5.29
N PRO A 87 -12.18 -5.10 4.04
CA PRO A 87 -11.29 -4.82 2.91
C PRO A 87 -10.66 -3.43 2.92
N ASP A 88 -11.25 -2.48 3.62
CA ASP A 88 -10.70 -1.13 3.75
C ASP A 88 -9.38 -1.10 4.52
N TRP A 89 -9.10 -2.12 5.34
CA TRP A 89 -7.84 -2.28 6.08
C TRP A 89 -6.61 -2.28 5.16
N HIS A 90 -6.71 -2.86 3.97
CA HIS A 90 -5.61 -2.89 3.01
C HIS A 90 -5.30 -1.52 2.38
N ALA A 91 -6.18 -0.52 2.56
CA ALA A 91 -5.95 0.86 2.16
C ALA A 91 -5.26 1.71 3.24
N ASP A 92 -4.98 1.15 4.43
CA ASP A 92 -4.34 1.87 5.53
C ASP A 92 -2.97 2.51 5.19
N PRO A 93 -2.07 1.90 4.39
CA PRO A 93 -0.85 2.58 3.96
C PRO A 93 -1.12 3.84 3.13
N TYR A 94 -2.27 3.94 2.45
CA TYR A 94 -2.70 5.16 1.80
C TYR A 94 -3.32 6.14 2.81
N ALA A 95 -4.22 5.66 3.68
CA ALA A 95 -4.96 6.51 4.59
C ALA A 95 -4.06 7.18 5.65
N PHE A 96 -3.17 6.41 6.29
CA PHE A 96 -2.48 6.82 7.52
C PHE A 96 -1.02 7.29 7.31
N SER A 97 -0.46 7.14 6.11
CA SER A 97 0.89 7.64 5.81
C SER A 97 0.94 9.15 5.54
N PRO A 98 1.94 9.90 6.05
CA PRO A 98 2.03 11.35 5.83
C PRO A 98 2.64 11.75 4.48
N GLY A 99 3.35 10.83 3.80
CA GLY A 99 3.98 11.11 2.51
C GLY A 99 3.03 10.94 1.32
N PRO A 100 3.47 11.30 0.08
CA PRO A 100 2.67 11.09 -1.12
C PRO A 100 2.25 9.62 -1.26
N LYS A 101 0.98 9.39 -1.57
CA LYS A 101 0.42 8.06 -1.80
C LYS A 101 -0.57 8.10 -2.94
N SER A 102 -0.61 7.02 -3.71
CA SER A 102 -1.74 6.71 -4.59
C SER A 102 -2.34 5.38 -4.17
N LEU A 103 -3.66 5.25 -4.29
CA LEU A 103 -4.42 4.04 -4.02
C LEU A 103 -5.10 3.60 -5.31
N LEU A 104 -4.80 2.39 -5.78
CA LEU A 104 -5.58 1.68 -6.79
C LEU A 104 -6.50 0.69 -6.06
N THR A 105 -7.81 0.99 -6.07
CA THR A 105 -8.83 0.04 -5.61
C THR A 105 -9.28 -0.80 -6.80
N LEU A 106 -9.13 -2.12 -6.73
CA LEU A 106 -9.59 -3.07 -7.74
C LEU A 106 -11.01 -3.52 -7.41
N PHE A 107 -11.93 -3.33 -8.35
CA PHE A 107 -13.33 -3.72 -8.16
C PHE A 107 -13.50 -5.23 -8.25
N GLY A 108 -14.20 -5.80 -7.27
CA GLY A 108 -14.41 -7.23 -7.13
C GLY A 108 -13.16 -8.02 -6.76
N GLY A 109 -12.01 -7.38 -6.55
CA GLY A 109 -10.74 -8.05 -6.26
C GLY A 109 -10.65 -8.54 -4.82
N GLU A 110 -10.18 -9.77 -4.64
CA GLU A 110 -9.83 -10.37 -3.35
C GLU A 110 -8.30 -10.30 -3.13
N HIS A 111 -7.79 -11.01 -2.11
CA HIS A 111 -6.40 -10.92 -1.67
C HIS A 111 -5.37 -11.23 -2.75
N GLY A 112 -5.68 -12.17 -3.66
CA GLY A 112 -4.81 -12.57 -4.77
C GLY A 112 -4.73 -11.52 -5.90
N LEU A 113 -5.57 -10.49 -5.87
CA LEU A 113 -5.68 -9.44 -6.90
C LEU A 113 -5.87 -10.03 -8.32
N GLY A 114 -6.58 -11.16 -8.41
CA GLY A 114 -6.83 -11.89 -9.66
C GLY A 114 -5.68 -12.78 -10.15
N GLY A 115 -4.59 -12.87 -9.38
CA GLY A 115 -3.42 -13.69 -9.69
C GLY A 115 -3.67 -15.19 -9.72
N ILE A 116 -2.71 -15.94 -10.26
CA ILE A 116 -2.69 -17.41 -10.19
C ILE A 116 -1.51 -17.78 -9.29
N ALA A 117 -1.79 -18.28 -8.09
CA ALA A 117 -0.77 -18.58 -7.08
C ALA A 117 0.12 -19.79 -7.45
N GLY A 118 -0.38 -20.68 -8.31
CA GLY A 118 0.31 -21.87 -8.80
C GLY A 118 -0.66 -22.85 -9.45
N TYR A 119 -0.12 -23.86 -10.12
CA TYR A 119 -0.94 -24.94 -10.65
C TYR A 119 -1.58 -25.71 -9.48
N ASP A 120 -2.90 -25.93 -9.51
CA ASP A 120 -3.72 -26.55 -8.45
C ASP A 120 -3.70 -25.82 -7.09
N ALA A 121 -3.20 -24.58 -7.02
CA ALA A 121 -3.22 -23.78 -5.79
C ALA A 121 -4.56 -23.02 -5.67
N ALA A 122 -5.37 -23.37 -4.67
CA ALA A 122 -6.63 -22.68 -4.38
C ALA A 122 -6.46 -21.41 -3.52
N GLU A 123 -5.26 -20.81 -3.50
CA GLU A 123 -4.97 -19.60 -2.73
C GLU A 123 -5.63 -18.35 -3.33
N THR A 124 -5.89 -18.35 -4.64
CA THR A 124 -6.69 -17.30 -5.30
C THR A 124 -8.04 -17.88 -5.72
N THR A 125 -9.11 -17.27 -5.23
CA THR A 125 -10.50 -17.70 -5.45
C THR A 125 -11.22 -16.89 -6.52
N ASP A 126 -10.61 -15.79 -6.98
CA ASP A 126 -11.17 -14.79 -7.89
C ASP A 126 -10.27 -14.53 -9.12
N GLU A 127 -9.63 -15.57 -9.66
CA GLU A 127 -8.72 -15.48 -10.80
C GLU A 127 -9.27 -14.61 -11.94
N ASP A 128 -8.50 -13.62 -12.37
CA ASP A 128 -8.90 -12.65 -13.39
C ASP A 128 -7.66 -12.13 -14.13
N PRO A 129 -7.35 -12.66 -15.32
CA PRO A 129 -6.22 -12.20 -16.12
C PRO A 129 -6.26 -10.72 -16.47
N ALA A 130 -7.44 -10.12 -16.61
CA ALA A 130 -7.58 -8.70 -16.93
C ALA A 130 -7.20 -7.85 -15.71
N ARG A 131 -7.54 -8.29 -14.50
CA ARG A 131 -7.11 -7.67 -13.23
C ARG A 131 -5.60 -7.76 -13.05
N VAL A 132 -4.99 -8.91 -13.32
CA VAL A 132 -3.52 -9.08 -13.31
C VAL A 132 -2.85 -8.12 -14.29
N ALA A 133 -3.37 -8.01 -15.51
CA ALA A 133 -2.86 -7.09 -16.50
C ALA A 133 -3.02 -5.62 -16.10
N LEU A 134 -4.08 -5.26 -15.36
CA LEU A 134 -4.23 -3.92 -14.78
C LEU A 134 -3.18 -3.67 -13.69
N VAL A 135 -3.03 -4.59 -12.73
CA VAL A 135 -2.03 -4.49 -11.65
C VAL A 135 -0.63 -4.31 -12.23
N GLN A 136 -0.26 -5.10 -13.24
CA GLN A 136 1.04 -4.99 -13.90
C GLN A 136 1.24 -3.61 -14.54
N ARG A 137 0.29 -3.15 -15.36
CA ARG A 137 0.38 -1.87 -16.07
C ARG A 137 0.46 -0.68 -15.12
N MET A 138 -0.40 -0.65 -14.10
CA MET A 138 -0.44 0.44 -13.12
C MET A 138 0.83 0.47 -12.25
N SER A 139 1.33 -0.71 -11.85
CA SER A 139 2.60 -0.81 -11.09
C SER A 139 3.78 -0.28 -11.91
N TRP A 140 3.87 -0.69 -13.18
CA TRP A 140 4.93 -0.22 -14.08
C TRP A 140 4.82 1.29 -14.32
N ALA A 141 3.64 1.79 -14.64
CA ALA A 141 3.42 3.20 -14.94
C ALA A 141 3.76 4.09 -13.74
N TYR A 142 3.34 3.69 -12.54
CA TYR A 142 3.68 4.38 -11.30
C TYR A 142 5.19 4.44 -11.07
N LEU A 143 5.88 3.30 -11.13
CA LEU A 143 7.32 3.24 -10.92
C LEU A 143 8.10 4.00 -12.00
N ARG A 144 7.64 3.94 -13.25
CA ARG A 144 8.26 4.65 -14.37
C ARG A 144 8.25 6.16 -14.14
N THR A 145 7.09 6.75 -13.88
CA THR A 145 7.00 8.19 -13.60
C THR A 145 7.67 8.57 -12.27
N ALA A 146 7.62 7.72 -11.25
CA ALA A 146 8.28 8.01 -9.97
C ALA A 146 9.82 8.03 -10.08
N LEU A 147 10.40 7.19 -10.93
CA LEU A 147 11.85 7.13 -11.17
C LEU A 147 12.33 8.07 -12.29
N TYR A 148 11.44 8.43 -13.21
CA TYR A 148 11.69 9.31 -14.36
C TYR A 148 10.55 10.34 -14.46
N PRO A 149 10.60 11.45 -13.71
CA PRO A 149 9.49 12.40 -13.59
C PRO A 149 9.05 13.08 -14.89
N GLU A 150 9.89 13.05 -15.92
CA GLU A 150 9.59 13.52 -17.27
C GLU A 150 8.70 12.57 -18.09
N ASP A 151 8.58 11.32 -17.64
CA ASP A 151 7.78 10.27 -18.29
C ASP A 151 6.33 10.32 -17.78
N ASP A 152 5.39 10.50 -18.70
CA ASP A 152 3.96 10.67 -18.40
C ASP A 152 3.19 9.33 -18.30
N ALA A 153 3.89 8.20 -18.14
CA ALA A 153 3.26 6.88 -18.03
C ALA A 153 2.18 6.80 -16.94
N TRP A 154 2.43 7.31 -15.72
CA TRP A 154 1.46 7.29 -14.63
C TRP A 154 0.18 8.10 -14.93
N PRO A 155 0.24 9.41 -15.22
CA PRO A 155 -0.97 10.17 -15.54
C PRO A 155 -1.70 9.63 -16.77
N THR A 156 -0.98 9.12 -17.78
CA THR A 156 -1.58 8.47 -18.96
C THR A 156 -2.33 7.19 -18.58
N ALA A 157 -1.75 6.33 -17.74
CA ALA A 157 -2.40 5.11 -17.29
C ALA A 157 -3.63 5.40 -16.41
N CYS A 158 -3.57 6.41 -15.54
CA CYS A 158 -4.71 6.86 -14.75
C CYS A 158 -5.86 7.37 -15.63
N ALA A 159 -5.56 8.18 -16.65
CA ALA A 159 -6.56 8.67 -17.60
C ALA A 159 -7.20 7.50 -18.37
N ALA A 160 -6.38 6.58 -18.89
CA ALA A 160 -6.88 5.41 -19.62
C ALA A 160 -7.77 4.49 -18.75
N LEU A 161 -7.46 4.34 -17.46
CA LEU A 161 -8.32 3.60 -16.53
C LEU A 161 -9.65 4.33 -16.30
N ALA A 162 -9.62 5.65 -16.09
CA ALA A 162 -10.80 6.46 -15.84
C ALA A 162 -11.74 6.56 -17.07
N ASP A 163 -11.16 6.59 -18.27
CA ASP A 163 -11.90 6.68 -19.55
C ASP A 163 -12.43 5.32 -20.04
N SER A 164 -12.10 4.21 -19.36
CA SER A 164 -12.61 2.88 -19.70
C SER A 164 -14.13 2.82 -19.53
N ALA A 165 -14.83 2.22 -20.49
CA ALA A 165 -16.27 1.98 -20.39
C ALA A 165 -16.64 1.03 -19.22
N GLU A 166 -15.73 0.10 -18.90
CA GLU A 166 -15.85 -0.85 -17.80
C GLU A 166 -14.53 -0.84 -17.01
N PRO A 167 -14.33 0.14 -16.12
CA PRO A 167 -13.09 0.24 -15.35
C PRO A 167 -13.01 -0.89 -14.32
N LEU A 168 -11.90 -1.62 -14.27
CA LEU A 168 -11.65 -2.68 -13.28
C LEU A 168 -11.18 -2.14 -11.92
N GLY A 169 -11.14 -0.82 -11.76
CA GLY A 169 -10.73 -0.16 -10.52
C GLY A 169 -10.73 1.36 -10.63
N ARG A 170 -10.33 2.02 -9.55
CA ARG A 170 -10.19 3.49 -9.49
C ARG A 170 -8.89 3.89 -8.78
N VAL A 171 -8.39 5.08 -9.15
CA VAL A 171 -7.20 5.68 -8.52
C VAL A 171 -7.58 6.90 -7.71
N GLU A 172 -7.03 6.99 -6.51
CA GLU A 172 -7.06 8.15 -5.63
C GLU A 172 -5.61 8.54 -5.27
N SER A 173 -5.30 9.82 -5.17
CA SER A 173 -3.93 10.28 -4.86
C SER A 173 -3.95 11.40 -3.83
N LYS A 174 -2.97 11.37 -2.92
CA LYS A 174 -2.71 12.43 -1.95
C LYS A 174 -1.24 12.84 -1.96
N GLN A 175 -1.00 14.10 -1.63
CA GLN A 175 0.34 14.68 -1.50
C GLN A 175 0.81 14.62 -0.04
N SER A 176 2.05 15.05 0.19
CA SER A 176 2.61 15.15 1.53
C SER A 176 1.84 16.14 2.40
N ASP A 177 1.45 15.73 3.61
CA ASP A 177 0.84 16.60 4.63
C ASP A 177 1.90 17.43 5.40
N LEU A 178 3.19 17.15 5.20
CA LEU A 178 4.27 17.95 5.75
C LEU A 178 4.31 19.31 5.05
N LYS A 179 3.87 20.36 5.76
CA LYS A 179 4.04 21.75 5.34
C LYS A 179 5.53 21.99 5.07
N THR A 180 5.88 22.38 3.85
CA THR A 180 7.18 22.95 3.52
C THR A 180 7.36 24.24 4.32
N THR A 181 7.94 24.18 5.51
CA THR A 181 8.45 25.38 6.18
C THR A 181 9.66 25.85 5.39
N ASN A 182 9.41 26.68 4.37
CA ASN A 182 10.47 27.46 3.73
C ASN A 182 11.05 28.41 4.78
N GLY A 183 12.17 28.01 5.37
CA GLY A 183 13.00 28.86 6.20
C GLY A 183 13.52 30.04 5.39
N LYS A 184 12.80 31.15 5.45
CA LYS A 184 13.33 32.50 5.20
C LYS A 184 13.29 33.26 6.51
N ASP A 185 14.30 33.05 7.35
CA ASP A 185 14.76 34.06 8.30
C ASP A 185 16.20 34.40 7.91
N GLN A 186 16.37 35.49 7.16
CA GLN A 186 16.72 36.82 7.65
C GLN A 186 18.19 36.90 8.07
N ALA A 187 19.02 37.26 7.08
CA ALA A 187 20.23 38.01 7.32
C ALA A 187 19.84 39.46 7.60
N LEU A 188 20.16 39.94 8.80
CA LEU A 188 20.60 41.29 9.12
C LEU A 188 21.54 41.21 10.33
#